data_AF-A0A1T5LKD0-F1
#
_entry.id   AF-A0A1T5LKD0-F1
#
_cell.length_a   1.000
_cell.length_b   1.000
_cell.length_c   1.000
_cell.angle_alpha   90.00
_cell.angle_beta   90.00
_cell.angle_gamma   90.00
#
_symmetry.space_group_name_H-M   'P 1'
#
loop_
_entity.id
_entity.type
_entity.pdbx_description
1 polymer ?
#
loop_
_entity_poly.entity_id
_entity_poly.type
_entity_poly.pdbx_seq_one_letter_code
_entity_poly.pdbx_strand_id
1 'polypeptide(L)'
;MIRFLITLLLCACLIVGFSFLLIETRPSFFYQTLIFLVFSTGMIYRYLYKIDKPGFFVQLYLLTMTVKLLAYGAYNLVVILEDKAGAAANVVFFMLVYFIFTALEIGFLYRKIMRQ
;
A
#
# COMPACT_ATOMS: atom_id res chain seq x y z
N MET A 1 -12.52 -5.36 9.70
CA MET A 1 -11.99 -3.98 9.61
C MET A 1 -10.88 -3.69 10.62
N ILE A 2 -11.14 -3.64 11.94
CA ILE A 2 -10.13 -3.22 12.95
C ILE A 2 -8.86 -4.07 12.90
N ARG A 3 -8.99 -5.39 12.77
CA ARG A 3 -7.84 -6.30 12.67
C ARG A 3 -6.91 -5.95 11.49
N PHE A 4 -7.48 -5.59 10.33
CA PHE A 4 -6.70 -5.19 9.16
C PHE A 4 -5.93 -3.89 9.43
N LEU A 5 -6.60 -2.87 9.99
CA LEU A 5 -5.95 -1.59 10.29
C LEU A 5 -4.80 -1.75 11.29
N ILE A 6 -5.00 -2.57 12.32
CA ILE A 6 -3.93 -2.90 13.29
C ILE A 6 -2.78 -3.62 12.57
N THR A 7 -3.05 -4.63 11.75
CA THR A 7 -2.00 -5.35 11.01
C THR A 7 -1.26 -4.45 10.03
N LEU A 8 -1.95 -3.55 9.33
CA LEU A 8 -1.36 -2.58 8.41
C LEU A 8 -0.42 -1.61 9.15
N LEU A 9 -0.88 -1.05 10.27
CA LEU A 9 -0.07 -0.15 11.11
C LEU A 9 1.12 -0.88 11.74
N LEU A 10 0.94 -2.09 12.26
CA LEU A 10 2.03 -2.90 12.78
C LEU A 10 3.06 -3.21 11.69
N CYS A 11 2.64 -3.56 10.47
CA CYS A 11 3.55 -3.75 9.35
C CYS A 11 4.34 -2.47 9.02
N ALA A 12 3.67 -1.31 9.00
CA ALA A 12 4.34 -0.03 8.79
C ALA A 12 5.38 0.26 9.90
N CYS A 13 5.01 0.04 11.17
CA CYS A 13 5.94 0.18 12.30
C CYS A 13 7.13 -0.78 12.21
N LEU A 14 6.90 -2.02 11.78
CA LEU A 14 7.97 -2.99 11.54
C LEU A 14 8.91 -2.54 10.43
N ILE A 15 8.39 -2.04 9.31
CA ILE A 15 9.21 -1.49 8.21
C ILE A 15 10.08 -0.33 8.71
N VAL A 16 9.51 0.56 9.53
CA VAL A 16 10.27 1.65 10.17
C VAL A 16 11.35 1.08 11.09
N GLY A 17 11.02 0.14 11.97
CA GLY A 17 11.97 -0.49 12.90
C GLY A 17 13.12 -1.21 12.18
N PHE A 18 12.81 -2.00 11.14
CA PHE A 18 13.82 -2.67 10.33
C PHE A 18 14.71 -1.67 9.57
N SER A 19 14.15 -0.55 9.12
CA SER A 19 14.96 0.48 8.45
C SER A 19 16.03 1.08 9.36
N PHE A 20 15.78 1.20 10.67
CA PHE A 20 16.78 1.69 11.62
C PHE A 20 17.90 0.68 11.90
N LEU A 21 17.63 -0.62 11.73
CA LEU A 21 18.56 -1.69 12.06
C LEU A 21 19.41 -2.16 10.86
N LEU A 22 18.86 -2.12 9.65
CA LEU A 22 19.44 -2.78 8.48
C LEU A 22 19.83 -1.83 7.35
N ILE A 23 19.42 -0.56 7.39
CA ILE A 23 19.58 0.36 6.26
C ILE A 23 20.35 1.61 6.71
N GLU A 24 21.61 1.73 6.29
CA GLU A 24 22.43 2.93 6.55
C GLU A 24 21.91 4.16 5.79
N THR A 25 21.47 3.96 4.54
CA THR A 25 20.97 5.04 3.66
C THR A 25 19.51 4.81 3.31
N ARG A 26 18.63 5.60 3.94
CA ARG A 26 17.19 5.53 3.70
C ARG A 26 16.83 6.28 2.41
N PRO A 27 15.83 5.79 1.66
CA PRO A 27 15.28 6.54 0.53
C PRO A 27 14.80 7.93 0.98
N SER A 28 15.00 8.94 0.14
CA SER A 28 14.64 10.33 0.44
C SER A 28 13.14 10.51 0.71
N PHE A 29 12.29 9.75 0.03
CA PHE A 29 10.84 9.76 0.20
C PHE A 29 10.32 8.63 1.10
N PHE A 30 11.14 8.09 2.01
CA PHE A 30 10.79 6.95 2.85
C PHE A 30 9.47 7.16 3.63
N TYR A 31 9.38 8.25 4.40
CA TYR A 31 8.19 8.50 5.23
C TYR A 31 6.98 8.90 4.39
N GLN A 32 7.17 9.71 3.35
CA GLN A 32 6.12 10.14 2.43
C GLN A 32 5.49 8.93 1.74
N THR A 33 6.33 8.01 1.25
CA THR A 33 5.89 6.77 0.59
C THR A 33 5.14 5.86 1.55
N LEU A 34 5.66 5.69 2.77
CA LEU A 34 5.02 4.83 3.77
C LEU A 34 3.66 5.37 4.19
N ILE A 35 3.57 6.67 4.51
CA ILE A 35 2.32 7.34 4.86
C ILE A 35 1.32 7.23 3.71
N PHE A 36 1.75 7.58 2.50
CA PHE A 36 0.91 7.51 1.31
C PHE A 36 0.31 6.11 1.13
N LEU A 37 1.15 5.07 1.17
CA LEU A 37 0.72 3.67 0.99
C LEU A 37 -0.18 3.16 2.13
N VAL A 38 0.06 3.55 3.39
CA VAL A 38 -0.80 3.19 4.53
C VAL A 38 -2.19 3.81 4.34
N PHE A 39 -2.25 5.10 4.05
CA PHE A 39 -3.54 5.80 3.92
C PHE A 39 -4.33 5.32 2.70
N SER A 40 -3.70 5.21 1.53
CA SER A 40 -4.36 4.75 0.31
C SER A 40 -4.89 3.33 0.47
N THR A 41 -4.06 2.40 0.98
CA THR A 41 -4.47 0.99 1.18
C THR A 41 -5.55 0.88 2.26
N GLY A 42 -5.43 1.64 3.35
CA GLY A 42 -6.45 1.70 4.40
C GLY A 42 -7.80 2.22 3.88
N MET A 43 -7.77 3.25 3.05
CA MET A 43 -8.97 3.85 2.45
C MET A 43 -9.65 2.89 1.46
N ILE A 44 -8.87 2.28 0.55
CA ILE A 44 -9.39 1.30 -0.43
C ILE A 44 -9.98 0.09 0.30
N TYR A 45 -9.26 -0.47 1.27
CA TYR A 45 -9.77 -1.59 2.07
C TYR A 45 -11.06 -1.22 2.80
N ARG A 46 -11.14 -0.04 3.44
CA ARG A 46 -12.37 0.40 4.12
C ARG A 46 -13.54 0.53 3.15
N TYR A 47 -13.30 1.04 1.95
CA TYR A 47 -14.32 1.16 0.92
C TYR A 47 -14.81 -0.22 0.47
N LEU A 48 -13.88 -1.13 0.12
CA LEU A 48 -14.21 -2.48 -0.33
C LEU A 48 -14.82 -3.35 0.77
N TYR A 49 -14.40 -3.18 2.02
CA TYR A 49 -14.90 -3.95 3.16
C TYR A 49 -16.39 -3.70 3.43
N LYS A 50 -16.94 -2.54 3.04
CA LYS A 50 -18.37 -2.23 3.20
C LYS A 50 -19.26 -2.81 2.11
N ILE A 51 -18.68 -3.39 1.07
CA ILE A 51 -19.44 -3.97 -0.05
C ILE A 51 -19.78 -5.42 0.28
N ASP A 52 -21.07 -5.73 0.30
CA ASP A 52 -21.58 -7.08 0.58
C ASP A 52 -22.27 -7.73 -0.64
N LYS A 53 -22.26 -7.06 -1.81
CA LYS A 53 -22.79 -7.62 -3.07
C LYS A 53 -21.67 -8.33 -3.84
N PRO A 54 -21.58 -9.67 -3.82
CA PRO A 54 -20.46 -10.40 -4.42
C PRO A 54 -20.33 -10.15 -5.92
N GLY A 55 -21.45 -9.97 -6.64
CA GLY A 55 -21.43 -9.67 -8.09
C GLY A 55 -20.78 -8.34 -8.46
N PHE A 56 -20.75 -7.36 -7.55
CA PHE A 56 -20.13 -6.05 -7.79
C PHE A 56 -18.73 -5.93 -7.19
N PHE A 57 -18.35 -6.85 -6.29
CA PHE A 57 -17.08 -6.78 -5.58
C PHE A 57 -15.89 -6.82 -6.54
N VAL A 58 -15.89 -7.77 -7.49
CA VAL A 58 -14.77 -7.95 -8.44
C VAL A 58 -14.60 -6.72 -9.32
N GLN A 59 -15.69 -6.14 -9.83
CA GLN A 59 -15.66 -4.94 -10.66
C GLN A 59 -15.11 -3.73 -9.90
N LEU A 60 -15.58 -3.52 -8.67
CA LEU A 60 -15.10 -2.41 -7.83
C LEU A 60 -13.66 -2.63 -7.39
N TYR A 61 -13.24 -3.86 -7.11
CA TYR A 61 -11.85 -4.19 -6.83
C TYR A 61 -10.95 -3.88 -8.02
N LEU A 62 -11.31 -4.32 -9.23
CA LEU A 62 -10.55 -4.02 -10.45
C LEU A 62 -10.47 -2.52 -10.70
N LEU A 63 -11.58 -1.80 -10.54
CA LEU A 63 -11.60 -0.33 -10.63
C LEU A 63 -10.63 0.32 -9.64
N THR A 64 -10.66 -0.11 -8.37
CA THR A 64 -9.73 0.41 -7.36
C THR A 64 -8.27 0.11 -7.71
N MET A 65 -7.97 -1.06 -8.28
CA MET A 65 -6.62 -1.40 -8.73
C MET A 65 -6.17 -0.54 -9.91
N THR A 66 -7.04 -0.25 -10.88
CA THR A 66 -6.74 0.67 -11.98
C THR A 66 -6.45 2.09 -11.46
N VAL A 67 -7.31 2.62 -10.57
CA VAL A 67 -7.12 3.94 -9.97
C VAL A 67 -5.83 3.99 -9.14
N LYS A 68 -5.55 2.93 -8.38
CA LYS A 68 -4.34 2.76 -7.57
C LYS A 68 -3.10 2.79 -8.47
N LEU A 69 -3.10 2.06 -9.58
CA LEU A 69 -2.00 2.01 -10.54
C LEU A 69 -1.72 3.39 -11.17
N LEU A 70 -2.75 4.12 -11.58
CA LEU A 70 -2.60 5.47 -12.13
C LEU A 70 -2.05 6.46 -11.09
N ALA A 71 -2.64 6.47 -9.88
CA ALA A 71 -2.20 7.35 -8.80
C ALA A 71 -0.75 7.04 -8.37
N TYR A 72 -0.38 5.77 -8.33
CA TYR A 72 0.94 5.32 -7.93
C TYR A 72 1.98 5.57 -9.02
N GLY A 73 1.61 5.44 -10.29
CA GLY A 73 2.44 5.86 -11.42
C GLY A 73 2.74 7.35 -11.37
N ALA A 74 1.72 8.18 -11.16
CA ALA A 74 1.89 9.63 -11.02
C ALA A 74 2.76 10.00 -9.81
N TYR A 75 2.54 9.35 -8.65
CA TYR A 75 3.37 9.55 -7.46
C TYR A 75 4.85 9.22 -7.73
N ASN A 76 5.14 8.05 -8.31
CA ASN A 76 6.52 7.67 -8.62
C ASN A 76 7.16 8.63 -9.64
N LEU A 77 6.40 9.11 -10.62
CA LEU A 77 6.89 10.09 -11.58
C LEU A 77 7.32 11.39 -10.88
N VAL A 78 6.50 11.92 -9.97
CA VAL A 78 6.86 13.10 -9.16
C VAL A 78 8.13 12.85 -8.34
N VAL A 79 8.21 11.70 -7.66
CA VAL A 79 9.38 11.35 -6.84
C VAL A 79 10.67 11.26 -7.69
N ILE A 80 10.59 10.68 -8.88
CA ILE A 80 11.73 10.58 -9.81
C ILE A 80 12.17 11.95 -10.30
N LEU A 81 11.22 12.87 -10.56
CA LEU A 81 11.55 14.22 -11.03
C LEU A 81 12.21 15.07 -9.94
N GLU A 82 11.76 14.95 -8.68
CA GLU A 82 12.30 15.67 -7.52
C GLU A 82 13.66 15.12 -7.07
N ASP A 83 13.84 13.79 -7.04
CA ASP A 83 15.11 13.16 -6.65
C ASP A 83 15.55 12.12 -7.68
N LYS A 84 16.20 12.62 -8.74
CA LYS A 84 16.76 11.79 -9.81
C LYS A 84 17.88 10.87 -9.33
N ALA A 85 18.68 11.31 -8.36
CA ALA A 85 19.82 10.55 -7.85
C ALA A 85 19.37 9.36 -6.98
N GLY A 86 18.33 9.57 -6.16
CA GLY A 86 17.71 8.53 -5.33
C GLY A 86 16.56 7.78 -6.01
N ALA A 87 16.26 8.05 -7.28
CA ALA A 87 15.08 7.53 -7.99
C ALA A 87 14.95 6.00 -7.88
N ALA A 88 16.03 5.25 -8.13
CA ALA A 88 16.00 3.80 -8.05
C ALA A 88 15.67 3.30 -6.63
N ALA A 89 16.30 3.86 -5.61
CA ALA A 89 16.06 3.49 -4.21
C ALA A 89 14.61 3.79 -3.79
N ASN A 90 14.08 4.96 -4.18
CA ASN A 90 12.70 5.35 -3.89
C ASN A 90 11.68 4.42 -4.56
N VAL A 91 11.87 4.10 -5.85
CA VAL A 91 10.96 3.23 -6.61
C VAL A 91 11.02 1.79 -6.09
N VAL A 92 12.22 1.27 -5.79
CA VAL A 92 12.38 -0.08 -5.21
C VAL A 92 11.69 -0.17 -3.84
N PHE A 93 11.91 0.82 -2.98
CA PHE A 93 11.22 0.90 -1.69
C PHE A 93 9.70 0.96 -1.85
N PHE A 94 9.22 1.81 -2.76
CA PHE A 94 7.81 1.89 -3.10
C PHE A 94 7.25 0.53 -3.51
N MET A 95 7.91 -0.18 -4.44
CA MET A 95 7.46 -1.48 -4.95
C MET A 95 7.39 -2.54 -3.83
N LEU A 96 8.40 -2.60 -2.96
CA LEU A 96 8.43 -3.55 -1.85
C LEU A 96 7.27 -3.33 -0.87
N VAL A 97 7.09 -2.08 -0.41
CA VAL A 97 6.01 -1.76 0.53
C VAL A 97 4.64 -1.92 -0.12
N TYR A 98 4.51 -1.50 -1.38
CA TYR A 98 3.31 -1.69 -2.18
C TYR A 98 2.89 -3.16 -2.24
N PHE A 99 3.84 -4.06 -2.51
CA PHE A 99 3.58 -5.48 -2.61
C PHE A 99 3.11 -6.06 -1.27
N ILE A 100 3.80 -5.73 -0.17
CA ILE A 100 3.43 -6.17 1.18
C ILE A 100 2.01 -5.73 1.54
N PHE A 101 1.69 -4.45 1.34
CA PHE A 101 0.38 -3.91 1.70
C PHE A 101 -0.74 -4.44 0.80
N THR A 102 -0.46 -4.64 -0.49
CA THR A 102 -1.43 -5.25 -1.42
C THR A 102 -1.69 -6.71 -1.08
N ALA A 103 -0.65 -7.48 -0.70
CA ALA A 103 -0.83 -8.86 -0.23
C ALA A 103 -1.67 -8.93 1.05
N LEU A 104 -1.46 -8.02 2.00
CA LEU A 104 -2.30 -7.89 3.20
C LEU A 104 -3.75 -7.54 2.84
N GLU A 105 -3.96 -6.55 1.98
CA GLU A 105 -5.27 -6.13 1.50
C GLU A 105 -6.05 -7.31 0.90
N ILE A 106 -5.44 -8.01 -0.07
CA ILE A 106 -6.05 -9.17 -0.74
C ILE A 106 -6.31 -10.28 0.27
N GLY A 107 -5.35 -10.64 1.12
CA GLY A 107 -5.50 -11.72 2.09
C GLY A 107 -6.65 -11.47 3.08
N PHE A 108 -6.82 -10.24 3.55
CA PHE A 108 -7.93 -9.89 4.45
C PHE A 108 -9.27 -9.78 3.73
N LEU A 109 -9.30 -9.28 2.48
CA LEU A 109 -10.53 -9.23 1.68
C LEU A 109 -11.00 -10.64 1.31
N TYR A 110 -10.08 -11.51 0.90
CA TYR A 110 -10.37 -12.91 0.57
C TYR A 110 -10.96 -13.66 1.77
N ARG A 111 -10.36 -13.51 2.96
CA ARG A 111 -10.90 -14.08 4.20
C ARG A 111 -12.28 -13.55 4.56
N LYS A 112 -12.62 -12.29 4.20
CA LYS A 112 -13.96 -11.74 4.41
C LYS A 112 -14.97 -12.47 3.54
N ILE A 113 -14.69 -12.57 2.23
CA ILE A 113 -15.60 -13.17 1.24
C ILE A 113 -15.84 -14.65 1.54
N MET A 114 -14.80 -15.41 1.91
CA MET A 114 -14.95 -16.83 2.25
C MET A 114 -15.75 -17.11 3.53
N ARG A 115 -15.91 -16.13 4.41
CA ARG A 115 -16.68 -16.27 5.66
C ARG A 115 -18.13 -15.80 5.52
N GLN A 116 -18.47 -15.16 4.40
CA GLN A 116 -19.85 -14.80 4.05
C GLN A 116 -20.48 -15.94 3.27
#